data_AF-A0A0G0TUK5-F1
#
_entry.id   AF-A0A0G0TUK5-F1
#
_cell.length_a   1.000
_cell.length_b   1.000
_cell.length_c   1.000
_cell.angle_alpha   90.00
_cell.angle_beta   90.00
_cell.angle_gamma   90.00
#
_symmetry.space_group_name_H-M   'P 1'
#
loop_
_entity.id
_entity.type
_entity.pdbx_description
1 polymer ?
#
loop_
_entity_poly.entity_id
_entity_poly.type
_entity_poly.pdbx_seq_one_letter_code
_entity_poly.pdbx_strand_id
1 'polypeptide(L)'
;MENLKLFFNTFLDAIEYDGNNDDFVKKFTSVVYAQATSSLISRLPEEKRKDVMENLSSITDGTILHTALNEFFSEEILSETLNKSAEIVLREYLSESFPDIDIISGNVMTAELTRKLIEAG
;
A
#
# COMPACT_ATOMS: atom_id res chain seq x y z
N MET A 1 -8.51 -6.15 -8.42
CA MET A 1 -8.09 -7.14 -7.39
C MET A 1 -7.38 -8.39 -7.93
N GLU A 2 -7.88 -9.09 -8.96
CA GLU A 2 -7.27 -10.35 -9.47
C GLU A 2 -5.78 -10.22 -9.85
N ASN A 3 -5.38 -9.11 -10.47
CA ASN A 3 -3.99 -8.93 -10.89
C ASN A 3 -3.02 -8.72 -9.71
N LEU A 4 -3.45 -8.03 -8.64
CA LEU A 4 -2.64 -7.85 -7.42
C LEU A 4 -2.43 -9.19 -6.72
N LYS A 5 -3.51 -9.99 -6.65
CA LYS A 5 -3.48 -11.33 -6.09
C LYS A 5 -2.57 -12.27 -6.90
N LEU A 6 -2.58 -12.19 -8.23
CA LEU A 6 -1.71 -12.99 -9.09
C LEU A 6 -0.22 -12.66 -8.89
N PHE A 7 0.10 -11.36 -8.82
CA PHE A 7 1.45 -10.88 -8.51
C PHE A 7 1.93 -11.44 -7.16
N PHE A 8 1.13 -11.26 -6.10
CA PHE A 8 1.49 -11.73 -4.78
C PHE A 8 1.51 -13.25 -4.68
N ASN A 9 0.61 -13.98 -5.34
CA ASN A 9 0.69 -15.44 -5.40
C ASN A 9 2.04 -15.89 -5.97
N THR A 10 2.47 -15.29 -7.08
CA THR A 10 3.75 -15.65 -7.71
C THR A 10 4.94 -15.34 -6.80
N PHE A 11 4.91 -14.18 -6.15
CA PHE A 11 5.96 -13.76 -5.21
C PHE A 11 5.99 -14.63 -3.95
N LEU A 12 4.82 -14.89 -3.34
CA LEU A 12 4.67 -15.67 -2.12
C LEU A 12 5.01 -17.16 -2.33
N ASP A 13 4.66 -17.74 -3.49
CA ASP A 13 5.11 -19.08 -3.89
C ASP A 13 6.64 -19.13 -4.00
N ALA A 14 7.27 -18.10 -4.59
CA ALA A 14 8.73 -18.07 -4.79
C ALA A 14 9.51 -18.00 -3.46
N ILE A 15 8.90 -17.49 -2.40
CA ILE A 15 9.48 -17.45 -1.04
C ILE A 15 8.92 -18.56 -0.13
N GLU A 16 8.19 -19.52 -0.71
CA GLU A 16 7.59 -20.66 0.00
C GLU A 16 6.73 -20.24 1.22
N TYR A 17 5.97 -19.14 1.07
CA TYR A 17 5.09 -18.65 2.14
C TYR A 17 3.97 -19.66 2.42
N ASP A 18 3.86 -20.13 3.67
CA ASP A 18 2.88 -21.15 4.07
C ASP A 18 1.51 -20.58 4.47
N GLY A 19 1.39 -19.25 4.51
CA GLY A 19 0.18 -18.57 4.95
C GLY A 19 -0.89 -18.40 3.87
N ASN A 20 -1.98 -17.73 4.25
CA ASN A 20 -3.09 -17.48 3.32
C ASN A 20 -2.81 -16.22 2.47
N ASN A 21 -2.62 -16.39 1.17
CA ASN A 21 -2.34 -15.29 0.25
C ASN A 21 -3.46 -14.22 0.20
N ASP A 22 -4.73 -14.59 0.31
CA ASP A 22 -5.82 -13.60 0.34
C ASP A 22 -5.76 -12.73 1.60
N ASP A 23 -5.45 -13.34 2.75
CA ASP A 23 -5.28 -12.63 4.01
C ASP A 23 -4.03 -11.72 3.96
N PHE A 24 -2.94 -12.22 3.39
CA PHE A 24 -1.73 -11.44 3.14
C PHE A 24 -2.02 -10.22 2.27
N VAL A 25 -2.62 -10.41 1.09
CA VAL A 25 -2.92 -9.30 0.16
C VAL A 25 -3.81 -8.24 0.82
N LYS A 26 -4.82 -8.66 1.59
CA LYS A 26 -5.70 -7.74 2.32
C LYS A 26 -4.93 -6.96 3.38
N LYS A 27 -4.16 -7.63 4.23
CA LYS A 27 -3.35 -6.99 5.28
C LYS A 27 -2.32 -6.04 4.67
N PHE A 28 -1.57 -6.51 3.68
CA PHE A 28 -0.57 -5.72 2.98
C PHE A 28 -1.19 -4.44 2.41
N THR A 29 -2.28 -4.57 1.64
CA THR A 29 -2.98 -3.42 1.06
C THR A 29 -3.43 -2.44 2.15
N SER A 30 -4.03 -2.95 3.24
CA SER A 30 -4.47 -2.11 4.36
C SER A 30 -3.33 -1.35 5.03
N VAL A 31 -2.17 -1.99 5.23
CA VAL A 31 -1.00 -1.34 5.85
C VAL A 31 -0.42 -0.28 4.93
N VAL A 32 -0.29 -0.56 3.62
CA VAL A 32 0.19 0.43 2.64
C VAL A 32 -0.71 1.66 2.60
N TYR A 33 -2.03 1.48 2.56
CA TYR A 33 -2.97 2.61 2.56
C TYR A 33 -2.93 3.38 3.89
N ALA A 34 -2.81 2.71 5.03
CA ALA A 34 -2.69 3.37 6.33
C ALA A 34 -1.42 4.22 6.41
N GLN A 35 -0.29 3.70 5.94
CA GLN A 35 0.99 4.41 5.92
C GLN A 35 0.96 5.59 4.94
N ALA A 36 0.40 5.39 3.74
CA ALA A 36 0.25 6.45 2.76
C ALA A 36 -0.67 7.57 3.28
N THR A 37 -1.81 7.21 3.86
CA THR A 37 -2.77 8.14 4.46
C THR A 37 -2.12 8.96 5.57
N SER A 38 -1.40 8.31 6.49
CA SER A 38 -0.67 9.00 7.56
C SER A 38 0.37 9.98 7.01
N SER A 39 1.16 9.56 6.01
CA SER A 39 2.13 10.42 5.35
C SER A 39 1.47 11.63 4.68
N LEU A 40 0.38 11.43 3.95
CA LEU A 40 -0.35 12.51 3.27
C LEU A 40 -0.98 13.49 4.26
N ILE A 41 -1.65 13.01 5.30
CA ILE A 41 -2.25 13.86 6.35
C ILE A 41 -1.17 14.69 7.05
N SER A 42 -0.01 14.10 7.34
CA SER A 42 1.09 14.83 7.98
C SER A 42 1.60 16.03 7.15
N ARG A 43 1.40 16.02 5.82
CA ARG A 43 1.78 17.13 4.93
C ARG A 43 0.77 18.27 4.92
N LEU A 44 -0.44 18.05 5.43
CA LEU A 44 -1.47 19.08 5.51
C LEU A 44 -1.22 20.03 6.68
N PRO A 45 -1.65 21.30 6.56
CA PRO A 45 -1.77 22.22 7.69
C PRO A 45 -2.64 21.63 8.80
N GLU A 46 -2.32 21.90 10.06
CA GLU A 46 -2.99 21.30 11.23
C GLU A 46 -4.51 21.51 11.22
N GLU A 47 -4.96 22.69 10.77
CA GLU A 47 -6.38 23.03 10.58
C GLU A 47 -7.12 22.08 9.61
N LYS A 48 -6.44 21.56 8.58
CA LYS A 48 -7.03 20.66 7.58
C LYS A 48 -6.89 19.18 7.94
N ARG A 49 -5.97 18.84 8.85
CA ARG A 49 -5.74 17.45 9.25
C ARG A 49 -6.97 16.84 9.90
N LYS A 50 -7.67 17.62 10.73
CA LYS A 50 -8.86 17.15 11.45
C LYS A 50 -10.00 16.81 10.48
N ASP A 51 -10.32 17.70 9.54
CA ASP A 51 -11.34 17.47 8.51
C ASP A 51 -11.05 16.25 7.64
N VAL A 52 -9.79 16.05 7.25
CA VAL A 52 -9.40 14.88 6.47
C VAL A 52 -9.46 13.61 7.31
N MET A 53 -8.98 13.62 8.56
CA MET A 53 -9.07 12.46 9.45
C MET A 53 -10.52 12.07 9.76
N GLU A 54 -11.42 13.02 10.00
CA GLU A 54 -12.84 12.70 10.22
C GLU A 54 -13.46 12.01 9.01
N ASN A 55 -13.24 12.54 7.81
CA ASN A 55 -13.77 11.93 6.58
C ASN A 55 -13.22 10.52 6.35
N LEU A 56 -11.92 10.32 6.55
CA LEU A 56 -11.27 9.03 6.28
C LEU A 56 -11.51 7.99 7.38
N SER A 57 -11.74 8.41 8.63
CA SER A 57 -11.92 7.48 9.78
C SER A 57 -13.13 6.55 9.65
N SER A 58 -14.12 6.94 8.83
CA SER A 58 -15.32 6.14 8.57
C SER A 58 -15.13 5.09 7.48
N ILE A 59 -14.01 5.13 6.75
CA ILE A 59 -13.77 4.30 5.57
C ILE A 59 -12.94 3.08 5.95
N THR A 60 -13.53 1.91 5.80
CA THR A 60 -12.88 0.61 6.07
C THR A 60 -12.53 -0.17 4.80
N ASP A 61 -13.02 0.30 3.65
CA ASP A 61 -12.81 -0.31 2.35
C ASP A 61 -11.71 0.44 1.57
N GLY A 62 -10.74 -0.31 1.03
CA GLY A 62 -9.57 0.25 0.34
C GLY A 62 -9.90 1.01 -0.94
N THR A 63 -10.95 0.61 -1.66
CA THR A 63 -11.42 1.26 -2.90
C THR A 63 -12.08 2.59 -2.58
N ILE A 64 -12.90 2.60 -1.53
CA ILE A 64 -13.52 3.83 -1.02
C ILE A 64 -12.45 4.78 -0.46
N LEU A 65 -11.42 4.23 0.18
CA LEU A 65 -10.32 5.00 0.76
C LEU A 65 -9.47 5.68 -0.31
N HIS A 66 -9.14 4.97 -1.40
CA HIS A 66 -8.44 5.55 -2.54
C HIS A 66 -9.22 6.73 -3.15
N THR A 67 -10.52 6.54 -3.38
CA THR A 67 -11.40 7.57 -3.95
C THR A 67 -11.47 8.79 -3.04
N ALA A 68 -11.66 8.60 -1.73
CA ALA A 68 -11.71 9.69 -0.77
C ALA A 68 -10.38 10.45 -0.68
N LEU A 69 -9.24 9.75 -0.76
CA LEU A 69 -7.92 10.40 -0.77
C LEU A 69 -7.72 11.28 -2.01
N ASN A 70 -8.24 10.87 -3.19
CA ASN A 70 -8.19 11.68 -4.41
C ASN A 70 -9.03 12.96 -4.34
N GLU A 71 -9.96 13.08 -3.38
CA GLU A 71 -10.69 14.34 -3.15
C GLU A 71 -9.81 15.41 -2.45
N PHE A 72 -8.78 14.98 -1.73
CA PHE A 72 -7.89 15.86 -0.95
C PHE A 72 -6.50 16.03 -1.57
N PHE A 73 -6.03 15.04 -2.32
CA PHE A 73 -4.69 14.99 -2.90
C PHE A 73 -4.77 14.71 -4.40
N SER A 74 -3.82 15.23 -5.17
CA SER A 74 -3.73 14.88 -6.59
C SER A 74 -3.33 13.41 -6.75
N GLU A 75 -3.82 12.78 -7.83
CA GLU A 75 -3.50 11.39 -8.16
C GLU A 75 -1.99 11.14 -8.26
N GLU A 76 -1.23 12.13 -8.74
CA GLU A 76 0.24 12.09 -8.79
C GLU A 76 0.85 11.97 -7.39
N ILE A 77 0.45 12.82 -6.45
CA ILE A 77 0.97 12.82 -5.07
C ILE A 77 0.53 11.55 -4.33
N LEU A 78 -0.71 11.11 -4.55
CA LEU A 78 -1.24 9.88 -3.97
C LEU A 78 -0.46 8.67 -4.49
N SER A 79 -0.29 8.55 -5.81
CA SER A 79 0.45 7.44 -6.44
C SER A 79 1.91 7.40 -5.99
N GLU A 80 2.58 8.55 -5.92
CA GLU A 80 3.96 8.62 -5.41
C GLU A 80 4.04 8.17 -3.95
N THR A 81 3.07 8.58 -3.13
CA THR A 81 3.06 8.24 -1.70
C THR A 81 2.68 6.79 -1.45
N LEU A 82 1.75 6.23 -2.23
CA LEU A 82 1.44 4.80 -2.24
C LEU A 82 2.65 3.97 -2.66
N ASN A 83 3.41 4.42 -3.68
CA ASN A 83 4.62 3.75 -4.14
C ASN A 83 5.68 3.68 -3.03
N LYS A 84 6.01 4.83 -2.44
CA LYS A 84 6.95 4.89 -1.31
C LYS A 84 6.49 4.04 -0.13
N SER A 85 5.19 4.03 0.17
CA SER A 85 4.64 3.25 1.29
C SER A 85 4.69 1.75 0.99
N ALA A 86 4.33 1.33 -0.23
CA ALA A 86 4.44 -0.06 -0.65
C ALA A 86 5.88 -0.57 -0.60
N GLU A 87 6.84 0.25 -1.00
CA GLU A 87 8.28 -0.07 -0.90
C GLU A 87 8.69 -0.31 0.54
N ILE A 88 8.33 0.61 1.44
CA ILE A 88 8.70 0.53 2.86
C ILE A 88 8.07 -0.72 3.48
N VAL A 89 6.75 -0.92 3.32
CA VAL A 89 6.05 -2.08 3.90
C VAL A 89 6.61 -3.39 3.38
N LEU A 90 6.85 -3.50 2.06
CA LEU A 90 7.38 -4.72 1.48
C LEU A 90 8.81 -4.98 1.94
N ARG A 91 9.64 -3.93 2.01
CA ARG A 91 11.02 -4.03 2.50
C ARG A 91 11.08 -4.40 3.97
N GLU A 92 10.22 -3.84 4.82
CA GLU A 92 10.12 -4.20 6.24
C GLU A 92 9.68 -5.65 6.37
N TYR A 93 8.61 -6.06 5.69
CA TYR A 93 8.14 -7.44 5.69
C TYR A 93 9.23 -8.44 5.27
N LEU A 94 9.93 -8.14 4.17
CA LEU A 94 11.03 -8.98 3.67
C LEU A 94 12.22 -8.99 4.62
N SER A 95 12.58 -7.85 5.23
CA SER A 95 13.71 -7.81 6.17
C SER A 95 13.43 -8.59 7.45
N GLU A 96 12.17 -8.58 7.92
CA GLU A 96 11.74 -9.33 9.10
C GLU A 96 11.57 -10.82 8.82
N SER A 97 11.00 -11.17 7.66
CA SER A 97 10.65 -12.55 7.33
C SER A 97 11.78 -13.31 6.63
N PHE A 98 12.64 -12.59 5.89
CA PHE A 98 13.71 -13.12 5.05
C PHE A 98 14.98 -12.24 5.14
N PRO A 99 15.66 -12.21 6.28
CA PRO A 99 16.80 -11.31 6.54
C PRO A 99 17.99 -11.52 5.58
N ASP A 100 18.08 -12.67 4.91
CA ASP A 100 19.16 -13.03 3.99
C ASP A 100 18.88 -12.65 2.52
N ILE A 101 17.70 -12.08 2.19
CA ILE A 101 17.38 -11.64 0.82
C ILE A 101 17.92 -10.22 0.58
N ASP A 102 18.89 -10.09 -0.32
CA ASP A 102 19.38 -8.79 -0.81
C ASP A 102 18.40 -8.22 -1.86
N ILE A 103 17.64 -7.19 -1.48
CA ILE A 103 16.53 -6.65 -2.28
C ILE A 103 17.08 -5.67 -3.34
N ILE A 104 17.67 -6.21 -4.41
CA ILE A 104 18.15 -5.41 -5.57
C ILE A 104 17.02 -5.13 -6.58
N SER A 105 15.86 -5.80 -6.46
CA SER A 105 14.71 -5.67 -7.39
C SER A 105 13.68 -4.58 -7.02
N GLY A 106 13.91 -3.80 -5.96
CA GLY A 106 12.91 -2.93 -5.30
C GLY A 106 12.14 -2.01 -6.24
N ASN A 107 12.81 -1.34 -7.19
CA ASN A 107 12.12 -0.31 -8.00
C ASN A 107 11.12 -0.88 -9.01
N VAL A 108 11.40 -2.04 -9.61
CA VAL A 108 10.50 -2.66 -10.60
C VAL A 108 9.32 -3.33 -9.90
N MET A 109 9.60 -4.03 -8.81
CA MET A 109 8.59 -4.70 -8.00
C MET A 109 7.59 -3.71 -7.40
N THR A 110 8.08 -2.56 -6.90
CA THR A 110 7.22 -1.56 -6.27
C THR A 110 6.37 -0.78 -7.27
N ALA A 111 6.90 -0.48 -8.47
CA ALA A 111 6.12 0.18 -9.51
C ALA A 111 4.95 -0.68 -9.99
N GLU A 112 5.19 -1.99 -10.21
CA GLU A 112 4.13 -2.92 -10.59
C GLU A 112 3.12 -3.11 -9.46
N LEU A 113 3.60 -3.26 -8.23
CA LEU A 113 2.75 -3.36 -7.05
C LEU A 113 1.85 -2.14 -6.84
N THR A 114 2.39 -0.93 -6.99
CA THR A 114 1.62 0.32 -6.87
C THR A 114 0.53 0.40 -7.92
N ARG A 115 0.85 0.08 -9.17
CA ARG A 115 -0.15 0.01 -10.23
C ARG A 115 -1.27 -0.97 -9.85
N LYS A 116 -0.92 -2.13 -9.32
CA LYS A 116 -1.88 -3.16 -8.91
C LYS A 116 -2.72 -2.76 -7.69
N LEU A 117 -2.18 -1.94 -6.79
CA LEU A 117 -2.91 -1.36 -5.65
C LEU A 117 -3.91 -0.29 -6.11
N ILE A 118 -3.54 0.53 -7.10
CA ILE A 118 -4.44 1.51 -7.73
C ILE A 118 -5.55 0.79 -8.51
N GLU A 119 -5.22 -0.26 -9.28
CA GLU A 119 -6.20 -1.12 -9.98
C GLU A 119 -7.07 -2.00 -9.04
N ALA A 120 -6.74 -2.04 -7.75
CA ALA A 120 -7.48 -2.80 -6.74
C ALA A 120 -8.31 -1.91 -5.82
N GLY A 121 -7.96 -0.62 -5.71
CA GLY A 121 -8.82 0.43 -5.19
C GLY A 121 -9.84 0.90 -6.22
#